data_AF-T1BTB6-F1
#
_entry.id   AF-T1BTB6-F1
#
_cell.length_a   1.000
_cell.length_b   1.000
_cell.length_c   1.000
_cell.angle_alpha   90.00
_cell.angle_beta   90.00
_cell.angle_gamma   90.00
#
_symmetry.space_group_name_H-M   'P 1'
#
loop_
_entity.id
_entity.type
_entity.pdbx_description
1 polymer ?
#
loop_
_entity_poly.entity_id
_entity_poly.type
_entity_poly.pdbx_seq_one_letter_code
_entity_poly.pdbx_strand_id
1 'polypeptide(L)'
;TTRNSETLSQPEYSWTKSFMETVTTIAINNGHIEILKYLVFERGFFCYDINYAFYGQVRSGNLEMVKFLTEIKTGRRINYDEALQMDLKKEHIEIIKFLVEKGADVNRALKWSLEHHDLELAKFFISKGADINAYNDEALKLSAENGHLEVVKFLVSEGANIHAAHDYALHQ
;
A
#
# COMPACT_ATOMS: atom_id res chain seq x y z
N THR A 1 8.12 46.18 -33.94
CA THR A 1 7.08 46.11 -32.89
C THR A 1 7.44 44.99 -31.94
N THR A 2 8.20 45.32 -30.90
CA THR A 2 8.59 44.43 -29.80
C THR A 2 7.79 44.85 -28.56
N ARG A 3 6.91 43.97 -28.07
CA ARG A 3 6.19 43.98 -26.77
C ARG A 3 5.29 42.74 -26.79
N ASN A 4 5.24 41.81 -25.84
CA ASN A 4 5.91 41.60 -24.58
C ASN A 4 5.98 40.07 -24.40
N SER A 5 7.19 39.51 -24.31
CA SER A 5 7.40 38.23 -23.63
C SER A 5 7.33 38.51 -22.13
N GLU A 6 6.13 38.71 -21.61
CA GLU A 6 5.90 38.77 -20.16
C GLU A 6 6.03 37.34 -19.62
N THR A 7 7.22 37.06 -19.11
CA THR A 7 7.47 36.04 -18.10
C THR A 7 6.39 36.10 -17.02
N LEU A 8 5.48 35.14 -17.04
CA LEU A 8 4.49 34.89 -15.98
C LEU A 8 5.19 34.39 -14.71
N SER A 9 5.90 35.28 -14.03
CA SER A 9 6.41 35.08 -12.67
C SER A 9 5.69 36.05 -11.74
N GLN A 10 4.40 35.80 -11.46
CA GLN A 10 3.55 36.67 -10.64
C GLN A 10 3.11 35.94 -9.35
N PRO A 11 3.19 36.58 -8.16
CA PRO A 11 2.75 36.03 -6.85
C PRO A 11 1.30 35.52 -6.80
N GLU A 12 0.42 36.04 -7.65
CA GLU A 12 -0.97 35.61 -7.82
C GLU A 12 -1.12 34.12 -8.17
N TYR A 13 -0.15 33.57 -8.91
CA TYR A 13 -0.08 32.14 -9.22
C TYR A 13 0.26 31.29 -7.98
N SER A 14 0.93 31.89 -6.99
CA SER A 14 1.37 31.18 -5.77
C SER A 14 0.21 30.97 -4.79
N TRP A 15 -0.64 31.98 -4.58
CA TRP A 15 -1.77 31.87 -3.64
C TRP A 15 -2.90 31.01 -4.21
N THR A 16 -3.15 31.13 -5.52
CA THR A 16 -4.10 30.27 -6.22
C THR A 16 -3.66 28.80 -6.21
N LYS A 17 -2.36 28.53 -6.37
CA LYS A 17 -1.83 27.17 -6.23
C LYS A 17 -2.02 26.61 -4.82
N SER A 18 -1.65 27.36 -3.78
CA SER A 18 -1.83 26.92 -2.39
C SER A 18 -3.31 26.70 -2.02
N PHE A 19 -4.20 27.57 -2.50
CA PHE A 19 -5.63 27.39 -2.33
C PHE A 19 -6.14 26.12 -3.03
N MET A 20 -5.76 25.88 -4.29
CA MET A 20 -6.19 24.70 -5.03
C MET A 20 -5.59 23.39 -4.47
N GLU A 21 -4.37 23.43 -3.92
CA GLU A 21 -3.79 22.33 -3.13
C GLU A 21 -4.65 22.00 -1.89
N THR A 22 -5.22 23.02 -1.25
CA THR A 22 -6.13 22.83 -0.11
C THR A 22 -7.44 22.19 -0.56
N VAL A 23 -8.02 22.68 -1.67
CA VAL A 23 -9.28 22.13 -2.22
C VAL A 23 -9.12 20.67 -2.65
N THR A 24 -8.02 20.33 -3.33
CA THR A 24 -7.72 18.93 -3.71
C THR A 24 -7.57 18.03 -2.49
N THR A 25 -6.89 18.51 -1.43
CA THR A 25 -6.73 17.77 -0.17
C THR A 25 -8.08 17.54 0.53
N ILE A 26 -8.96 18.54 0.58
CA ILE A 26 -10.31 18.41 1.13
C ILE A 26 -11.12 17.37 0.35
N ALA A 27 -11.08 17.41 -0.99
CA ALA A 27 -11.77 16.44 -1.82
C ALA A 27 -11.30 15.00 -1.54
N ILE A 28 -9.98 14.81 -1.33
CA ILE A 28 -9.42 13.50 -0.98
C ILE A 28 -9.90 13.04 0.40
N ASN A 29 -9.74 13.87 1.42
CA ASN A 29 -10.05 13.50 2.81
C ASN A 29 -11.53 13.18 3.02
N ASN A 30 -12.42 13.84 2.27
CA ASN A 30 -13.86 13.60 2.30
C ASN A 30 -14.34 12.53 1.29
N GLY A 31 -13.43 11.91 0.53
CA GLY A 31 -13.76 10.87 -0.45
C GLY A 31 -14.54 11.38 -1.67
N HIS A 32 -14.46 12.67 -2.00
CA HIS A 32 -15.16 13.27 -3.13
C HIS A 32 -14.42 13.04 -4.46
N ILE A 33 -14.44 11.80 -4.94
CA ILE A 33 -13.71 11.33 -6.12
C ILE A 33 -14.04 12.16 -7.37
N GLU A 34 -15.32 12.48 -7.61
CA GLU A 34 -15.72 13.26 -8.79
C GLU A 34 -15.17 14.68 -8.79
N ILE A 35 -15.12 15.33 -7.62
CA ILE A 35 -14.49 16.64 -7.47
C ILE A 35 -12.98 16.51 -7.76
N LEU A 36 -12.35 15.46 -7.25
CA LEU A 36 -10.93 15.25 -7.47
C LEU A 36 -10.60 14.96 -8.95
N LYS A 37 -11.40 14.13 -9.64
CA LYS A 37 -11.28 13.87 -11.09
C LYS A 37 -11.32 15.17 -11.89
N TYR A 38 -12.31 16.02 -11.60
CA TYR A 38 -12.44 17.33 -12.23
C TYR A 38 -11.19 18.20 -12.01
N LEU A 39 -10.71 18.29 -10.76
CA LEU A 39 -9.54 19.10 -10.42
C LEU A 39 -8.27 18.60 -11.11
N VAL A 40 -8.06 17.28 -11.17
CA VAL A 40 -6.87 16.66 -11.73
C VAL A 40 -6.86 16.72 -13.25
N PHE A 41 -7.93 16.26 -13.91
CA PHE A 41 -7.92 16.08 -15.36
C PHE A 41 -8.39 17.29 -16.14
N GLU A 42 -9.35 18.06 -15.61
CA GLU A 42 -9.87 19.24 -16.32
C GLU A 42 -9.14 20.52 -15.94
N ARG A 43 -8.59 20.58 -14.73
CA ARG A 43 -7.93 21.79 -14.21
C ARG A 43 -6.43 21.66 -13.98
N GLY A 44 -5.87 20.45 -14.02
CA GLY A 44 -4.43 20.21 -13.85
C GLY A 44 -3.91 20.48 -12.43
N PHE A 45 -4.79 20.44 -11.42
CA PHE A 45 -4.39 20.57 -10.01
C PHE A 45 -4.21 19.19 -9.38
N PHE A 46 -3.06 18.99 -8.74
CA PHE A 46 -2.71 17.72 -8.12
C PHE A 46 -2.49 17.90 -6.62
N CYS A 47 -2.65 16.80 -5.89
CA CYS A 47 -2.21 16.72 -4.51
C CYS A 47 -0.69 16.90 -4.43
N TYR A 48 -0.23 17.84 -3.59
CA TYR A 48 1.21 18.06 -3.38
C TYR A 48 1.86 16.87 -2.69
N ASP A 49 1.20 16.24 -1.71
CA ASP A 49 1.68 15.06 -0.99
C ASP A 49 0.82 13.82 -1.27
N ILE A 50 1.03 13.24 -2.46
CA ILE A 50 0.29 12.07 -2.92
C ILE A 50 0.44 10.87 -1.99
N ASN A 51 1.57 10.71 -1.29
CA ASN A 51 1.79 9.59 -0.37
C ASN A 51 0.96 9.78 0.91
N TYR A 52 0.98 10.97 1.50
CA TYR A 52 0.14 11.26 2.67
C TYR A 52 -1.35 11.04 2.37
N ALA A 53 -1.82 11.57 1.24
CA ALA A 53 -3.16 11.35 0.73
C ALA A 53 -3.46 9.85 0.56
N PHE A 54 -2.57 9.13 -0.14
CA PHE A 54 -2.71 7.70 -0.40
C PHE A 54 -2.80 6.88 0.90
N TYR A 55 -1.91 7.10 1.86
CA TYR A 55 -1.93 6.37 3.13
C TYR A 55 -3.16 6.66 3.97
N GLY A 56 -3.69 7.88 3.90
CA GLY A 56 -4.97 8.23 4.52
C GLY A 56 -6.12 7.37 3.97
N GLN A 57 -6.17 7.19 2.65
CA GLN A 57 -7.21 6.38 1.99
C GLN A 57 -7.04 4.88 2.22
N VAL A 58 -5.78 4.41 2.30
CA VAL A 58 -5.46 3.03 2.67
C VAL A 58 -5.97 2.69 4.08
N ARG A 59 -5.74 3.59 5.05
CA ARG A 59 -6.25 3.44 6.43
C ARG A 59 -7.77 3.54 6.53
N SER A 60 -8.40 4.39 5.72
CA SER A 60 -9.86 4.59 5.74
C SER A 60 -10.64 3.50 5.00
N GLY A 61 -9.97 2.67 4.19
CA GLY A 61 -10.61 1.60 3.43
C GLY A 61 -11.20 2.05 2.10
N ASN A 62 -10.94 3.28 1.64
CA ASN A 62 -11.51 3.80 0.39
C ASN A 62 -10.75 3.26 -0.84
N LEU A 63 -11.07 2.03 -1.25
CA LEU A 63 -10.43 1.36 -2.38
C LEU A 63 -10.54 2.13 -3.69
N GLU A 64 -11.69 2.79 -3.95
CA GLU A 64 -11.88 3.55 -5.19
C GLU A 64 -10.93 4.74 -5.27
N MET A 65 -10.81 5.50 -4.17
CA MET A 65 -9.85 6.61 -4.08
C MET A 65 -8.41 6.10 -4.12
N VAL A 66 -8.08 5.00 -3.43
CA VAL A 66 -6.76 4.36 -3.49
C VAL A 66 -6.38 4.07 -4.94
N LYS A 67 -7.25 3.41 -5.70
CA LYS A 67 -7.01 3.10 -7.12
C LYS A 67 -6.80 4.38 -7.92
N PHE A 68 -7.69 5.35 -7.77
CA PHE A 68 -7.63 6.62 -8.47
C PHE A 68 -6.31 7.38 -8.23
N LEU A 69 -5.86 7.46 -6.97
CA LEU A 69 -4.60 8.13 -6.62
C LEU A 69 -3.38 7.49 -7.30
N THR A 70 -3.43 6.18 -7.60
CA THR A 70 -2.34 5.51 -8.36
C THR A 70 -2.29 5.86 -9.85
N GLU A 71 -3.38 6.40 -10.41
CA GLU A 71 -3.45 6.82 -11.81
C GLU A 71 -2.89 8.23 -12.02
N ILE A 72 -2.80 9.03 -10.95
CA ILE A 72 -2.31 10.40 -11.00
C ILE A 72 -0.80 10.43 -11.21
N LYS A 73 -0.37 10.95 -12.36
CA LYS A 73 1.05 11.12 -12.70
C LYS A 73 1.62 12.41 -12.11
N THR A 74 1.91 12.40 -10.81
CA THR A 74 2.51 13.56 -10.10
C THR A 74 4.03 13.66 -10.25
N GLY A 75 4.69 12.68 -10.87
CA GLY A 75 6.14 12.54 -10.88
C GLY A 75 6.74 12.02 -9.57
N ARG A 76 5.92 11.89 -8.51
CA ARG A 76 6.28 11.20 -7.27
C ARG A 76 5.83 9.75 -7.33
N ARG A 77 6.68 8.83 -6.88
CA ARG A 77 6.36 7.41 -6.80
C ARG A 77 5.63 7.12 -5.48
N ILE A 78 4.51 6.39 -5.58
CA ILE A 78 3.82 5.88 -4.40
C ILE A 78 4.67 4.74 -3.80
N ASN A 79 4.89 4.78 -2.49
CA ASN A 79 5.56 3.71 -1.77
C ASN A 79 4.52 2.70 -1.26
N TYR A 80 4.29 1.63 -2.02
CA TYR A 80 3.32 0.59 -1.70
C TYR A 80 3.74 -0.28 -0.51
N ASP A 81 5.05 -0.43 -0.27
CA ASP A 81 5.57 -1.18 0.90
C ASP A 81 5.24 -0.48 2.21
N GLU A 82 5.31 0.85 2.21
CA GLU A 82 4.92 1.68 3.35
C GLU A 82 3.41 1.68 3.53
N ALA A 83 2.64 1.73 2.43
CA ALA A 83 1.19 1.60 2.49
C ALA A 83 0.74 0.27 3.12
N LEU A 84 1.46 -0.82 2.86
CA LEU A 84 1.17 -2.14 3.42
C LEU A 84 1.47 -2.23 4.94
N GLN A 85 2.32 -1.35 5.47
CA GLN A 85 2.64 -1.25 6.90
C GLN A 85 1.65 -0.38 7.69
N MET A 86 0.66 0.20 7.01
CA MET A 86 -0.39 0.97 7.68
C MET A 86 -1.25 0.03 8.54
N ASP A 87 -1.94 0.60 9.53
CA ASP A 87 -2.90 -0.13 10.36
C ASP A 87 -4.13 -0.53 9.52
N LEU A 88 -3.97 -1.64 8.79
CA LEU A 88 -4.93 -2.20 7.87
C LEU A 88 -5.84 -3.16 8.62
N LYS A 89 -7.15 -2.91 8.51
CA LYS A 89 -8.17 -3.78 9.08
C LYS A 89 -8.45 -4.97 8.16
N LYS A 90 -8.97 -6.05 8.75
CA LYS A 90 -9.41 -7.24 8.00
C LYS A 90 -10.49 -6.95 6.95
N GLU A 91 -11.27 -5.88 7.11
CA GLU A 91 -12.24 -5.46 6.08
C GLU A 91 -11.57 -4.85 4.83
N HIS A 92 -10.28 -4.50 4.87
CA HIS A 92 -9.53 -3.85 3.78
C HIS A 92 -8.70 -4.83 2.94
N ILE A 93 -9.02 -6.13 2.94
CA ILE A 93 -8.25 -7.17 2.21
C ILE A 93 -8.06 -6.82 0.73
N GLU A 94 -9.08 -6.24 0.08
CA GLU A 94 -8.98 -5.86 -1.34
C GLU A 94 -7.95 -4.75 -1.59
N ILE A 95 -7.68 -3.89 -0.61
CA ILE A 95 -6.58 -2.91 -0.69
C ILE A 95 -5.23 -3.65 -0.58
N ILE A 96 -5.09 -4.62 0.32
CA ILE A 96 -3.85 -5.40 0.46
C ILE A 96 -3.51 -6.10 -0.85
N LYS A 97 -4.49 -6.80 -1.45
CA LYS A 97 -4.32 -7.46 -2.75
C LYS A 97 -3.89 -6.47 -3.82
N PHE A 98 -4.56 -5.31 -3.89
CA PHE A 98 -4.21 -4.25 -4.83
C PHE A 98 -2.79 -3.71 -4.63
N LEU A 99 -2.34 -3.51 -3.39
CA LEU A 99 -0.97 -3.05 -3.10
C LEU A 99 0.07 -4.06 -3.60
N VAL A 100 -0.15 -5.36 -3.37
CA VAL A 100 0.71 -6.43 -3.88
C VAL A 100 0.73 -6.45 -5.41
N GLU A 101 -0.44 -6.30 -6.06
CA GLU A 101 -0.52 -6.19 -7.53
C GLU A 101 0.24 -4.99 -8.08
N LYS A 102 0.35 -3.90 -7.31
CA LYS A 102 1.15 -2.71 -7.66
C LYS A 102 2.63 -2.85 -7.32
N GLY A 103 3.05 -3.97 -6.73
CA GLY A 103 4.45 -4.28 -6.45
C GLY A 103 4.89 -4.01 -5.01
N ALA A 104 3.96 -3.99 -4.04
CA ALA A 104 4.35 -4.13 -2.64
C ALA A 104 4.97 -5.50 -2.37
N ASP A 105 5.84 -5.56 -1.37
CA ASP A 105 6.51 -6.77 -0.89
C ASP A 105 5.48 -7.83 -0.46
N VAL A 106 5.36 -8.86 -1.29
CA VAL A 106 4.41 -9.95 -1.10
C VAL A 106 4.72 -10.76 0.17
N ASN A 107 5.97 -10.78 0.65
CA ASN A 107 6.33 -11.47 1.89
C ASN A 107 5.79 -10.75 3.12
N ARG A 108 5.73 -9.41 3.08
CA ARG A 108 5.04 -8.63 4.12
C ARG A 108 3.54 -8.89 4.11
N ALA A 109 2.95 -9.03 2.93
CA ALA A 109 1.52 -9.33 2.81
C ALA A 109 1.20 -10.73 3.34
N LEU A 110 2.07 -11.71 3.06
CA LEU A 110 2.00 -13.04 3.65
C LEU A 110 2.06 -12.95 5.18
N LYS A 111 3.07 -12.27 5.75
CA LYS A 111 3.17 -12.08 7.21
C LYS A 111 1.88 -11.50 7.80
N TRP A 112 1.36 -10.42 7.22
CA TRP A 112 0.11 -9.79 7.68
C TRP A 112 -1.05 -10.80 7.71
N SER A 113 -1.19 -11.63 6.67
CA SER A 113 -2.27 -12.64 6.61
C SER A 113 -2.17 -13.70 7.71
N LEU A 114 -0.94 -14.05 8.12
CA LEU A 114 -0.68 -15.03 9.18
C LEU A 114 -0.99 -14.46 10.57
N GLU A 115 -0.64 -13.20 10.80
CA GLU A 115 -0.99 -12.44 12.02
C GLU A 115 -2.51 -12.25 12.15
N HIS A 116 -3.24 -12.16 11.03
CA HIS A 116 -4.70 -11.95 10.99
C HIS A 116 -5.53 -13.23 10.80
N HIS A 117 -4.88 -14.39 10.94
CA HIS A 117 -5.54 -15.69 10.90
C HIS A 117 -6.29 -15.94 9.57
N ASP A 118 -5.77 -15.48 8.44
CA ASP A 118 -6.41 -15.56 7.13
C ASP A 118 -5.68 -16.54 6.19
N LEU A 119 -6.07 -17.82 6.28
CA LEU A 119 -5.47 -18.90 5.50
C LEU A 119 -5.67 -18.71 3.99
N GLU A 120 -6.83 -18.25 3.55
CA GLU A 120 -7.12 -18.08 2.13
C GLU A 120 -6.27 -16.94 1.54
N LEU A 121 -6.05 -15.89 2.32
CA LEU A 121 -5.16 -14.81 1.93
C LEU A 121 -3.68 -15.23 1.95
N ALA A 122 -3.25 -16.05 2.91
CA ALA A 122 -1.91 -16.61 2.94
C ALA A 122 -1.63 -17.48 1.70
N LYS A 123 -2.55 -18.39 1.35
CA LYS A 123 -2.48 -19.18 0.11
C LYS A 123 -2.42 -18.29 -1.12
N PHE A 124 -3.23 -17.23 -1.16
CA PHE A 124 -3.20 -16.27 -2.26
C PHE A 124 -1.82 -15.62 -2.41
N PHE A 125 -1.19 -15.12 -1.34
CA PHE A 125 0.14 -14.49 -1.44
C PHE A 125 1.25 -15.47 -1.79
N ILE A 126 1.18 -16.72 -1.31
CA ILE A 126 2.10 -17.79 -1.73
C ILE A 126 1.95 -18.06 -3.24
N SER A 127 0.71 -18.12 -3.76
CA SER A 127 0.46 -18.23 -5.20
C SER A 127 0.98 -17.03 -6.01
N LYS A 128 1.20 -15.87 -5.36
CA LYS A 128 1.80 -14.66 -5.95
C LYS A 128 3.33 -14.62 -5.81
N GLY A 129 3.95 -15.69 -5.34
CA GLY A 129 5.39 -15.81 -5.22
C GLY A 129 5.96 -15.34 -3.89
N ALA A 130 5.16 -15.30 -2.82
CA ALA A 130 5.72 -15.13 -1.48
C ALA A 130 6.70 -16.26 -1.17
N ASP A 131 7.88 -15.87 -0.70
CA ASP A 131 8.87 -16.79 -0.17
C ASP A 131 8.42 -17.25 1.22
N ILE A 132 8.12 -18.54 1.30
CA ILE A 132 7.65 -19.22 2.51
C ILE A 132 8.69 -19.18 3.64
N ASN A 133 9.98 -19.07 3.28
CA ASN A 133 11.10 -19.05 4.21
C ASN A 133 11.60 -17.61 4.50
N ALA A 134 10.88 -16.60 3.99
CA ALA A 134 11.23 -15.20 4.23
C ALA A 134 11.30 -14.88 5.74
N TYR A 135 12.15 -13.90 6.07
CA TYR A 135 12.35 -13.41 7.43
C TYR A 135 12.74 -14.49 8.45
N ASN A 136 13.59 -15.44 8.07
CA ASN A 136 14.05 -16.53 8.95
C ASN A 136 12.89 -17.46 9.37
N ASP A 137 12.14 -17.94 8.37
CA ASP A 137 11.03 -18.88 8.54
C ASP A 137 9.92 -18.34 9.47
N GLU A 138 9.75 -17.01 9.49
CA GLU A 138 8.81 -16.31 10.36
C GLU A 138 7.37 -16.76 10.10
N ALA A 139 7.03 -17.05 8.84
CA ALA A 139 5.71 -17.56 8.48
C ALA A 139 5.36 -18.85 9.21
N LEU A 140 6.29 -19.81 9.29
CA LEU A 140 6.09 -21.08 9.98
C LEU A 140 6.03 -20.87 11.50
N LYS A 141 6.91 -20.02 12.04
CA LYS A 141 6.95 -19.67 13.47
C LYS A 141 5.65 -19.04 13.94
N LEU A 142 5.19 -17.97 13.29
CA LEU A 142 3.94 -17.28 13.62
C LEU A 142 2.72 -18.21 13.51
N SER A 143 2.69 -19.06 12.48
CA SER A 143 1.60 -20.03 12.31
C SER A 143 1.58 -21.06 13.44
N ALA A 144 2.75 -21.50 13.92
CA ALA A 144 2.85 -22.42 15.05
C ALA A 144 2.49 -21.74 16.38
N GLU A 145 3.01 -20.53 16.64
CA GLU A 145 2.75 -19.73 17.85
C GLU A 145 1.25 -19.44 18.02
N ASN A 146 0.55 -19.13 16.93
CA ASN A 146 -0.88 -18.86 16.94
C ASN A 146 -1.75 -20.14 16.90
N GLY A 147 -1.16 -21.33 16.86
CA GLY A 147 -1.89 -22.61 16.84
C GLY A 147 -2.58 -22.93 15.51
N HIS A 148 -2.12 -22.37 14.39
CA HIS A 148 -2.71 -22.51 13.07
C HIS A 148 -2.32 -23.82 12.39
N LEU A 149 -2.79 -24.95 12.90
CA LEU A 149 -2.41 -26.27 12.40
C LEU A 149 -2.57 -26.43 10.89
N GLU A 150 -3.68 -25.93 10.31
CA GLU A 150 -3.93 -26.04 8.86
C GLU A 150 -2.97 -25.17 8.02
N VAL A 151 -2.58 -23.99 8.53
CA VAL A 151 -1.56 -23.15 7.89
C VAL A 151 -0.19 -23.84 7.98
N VAL A 152 0.17 -24.37 9.16
CA VAL A 152 1.44 -25.09 9.35
C VAL A 152 1.52 -26.29 8.39
N LYS A 153 0.47 -27.11 8.30
CA LYS A 153 0.41 -28.23 7.35
C LYS A 153 0.62 -27.76 5.91
N PHE A 154 -0.05 -26.68 5.52
CA PHE A 154 0.07 -26.10 4.19
C PHE A 154 1.49 -25.60 3.91
N LEU A 155 2.06 -24.78 4.79
CA LEU A 155 3.43 -24.25 4.66
C LEU A 155 4.46 -25.40 4.56
N VAL A 156 4.33 -26.43 5.39
CA VAL A 156 5.21 -27.61 5.33
C VAL A 156 5.04 -28.38 4.01
N SER A 157 3.80 -28.54 3.50
CA SER A 157 3.57 -29.18 2.21
C SER A 157 4.15 -28.39 1.03
N GLU A 158 4.24 -27.07 1.16
CA GLU A 158 4.85 -26.17 0.18
C GLU A 158 6.37 -26.00 0.38
N GLY A 159 6.98 -26.77 1.30
CA GLY A 159 8.44 -26.82 1.46
C GLY A 159 9.02 -25.83 2.46
N ALA A 160 8.23 -25.34 3.43
CA ALA A 160 8.76 -24.56 4.55
C ALA A 160 9.89 -25.31 5.27
N ASN A 161 10.95 -24.57 5.65
CA ASN A 161 12.05 -25.13 6.39
C ASN A 161 11.65 -25.53 7.82
N ILE A 162 11.41 -26.83 8.02
CA ILE A 162 11.08 -27.40 9.33
C ILE A 162 12.27 -27.50 10.29
N HIS A 163 13.50 -27.30 9.80
CA HIS A 163 14.72 -27.35 10.60
C HIS A 163 15.19 -25.97 11.07
N ALA A 164 14.45 -24.90 10.78
CA ALA A 164 14.74 -23.52 11.15
C ALA A 164 15.06 -23.32 12.66
N ALA A 165 14.54 -24.20 13.52
CA ALA A 165 14.74 -24.16 14.96
C ALA A 165 15.89 -25.05 15.48
N HIS A 166 16.50 -25.91 14.65
CA HIS A 166 17.51 -26.86 15.14
C HIS A 166 18.93 -26.30 15.29
N ASP A 167 19.25 -25.16 14.68
CA ASP A 167 20.56 -24.51 14.88
C ASP A 167 20.64 -23.70 16.19
N TYR A 168 19.51 -23.42 16.86
CA TYR A 168 19.54 -22.86 18.23
C TYR A 168 19.87 -23.90 19.32
N ALA A 169 19.85 -25.19 18.99
CA ALA A 169 20.08 -26.28 19.95
C ALA A 169 21.43 -26.99 19.78
N LEU A 170 22.24 -26.64 18.76
CA LEU A 170 23.51 -27.31 18.44
C LEU A 170 24.78 -26.52 18.84
N HIS A 171 24.62 -25.42 19.59
CA HIS A 171 25.74 -24.63 20.13
C HIS A 171 25.68 -24.45 21.66
N GLN A 172 25.48 -25.53 22.41
CA GLN A 172 25.79 -25.59 23.85
C GLN A 172 26.68 -26.79 24.17
#